data_AF-A0A8X7QJJ3-F1
#
_entry.id   AF-A0A8X7QJJ3-F1
#
_cell.length_a   1.000
_cell.length_b   1.000
_cell.length_c   1.000
_cell.angle_alpha   90.00
_cell.angle_beta   90.00
_cell.angle_gamma   90.00
#
_symmetry.space_group_name_H-M   'P 1'
#
loop_
_entity.id
_entity.type
_entity.pdbx_description
1 polymer ?
#
loop_
_entity_poly.entity_id
_entity_poly.type
_entity_poly.pdbx_seq_one_letter_code
_entity_poly.pdbx_strand_id
1 'polypeptide(L)'
;MSGLSQPLADVKFMEIGSSIDVTQDVISCLRENAPELLNVLACSEVFDSSGGGAERMCREMGVPFLGKVPLDPQLCKAAEQGKSCFEGNNKCSVSAPALKSIIQKVLASMTE
;
A
#
# COMPACT_ATOMS: atom_id res chain seq x y z
N MET A 1 10.69 3.98 -0.33
CA MET A 1 9.29 3.50 -0.35
C MET A 1 8.50 4.59 -1.02
N SER A 2 8.27 4.44 -2.31
CA SER A 2 7.73 5.53 -3.13
C SER A 2 6.30 5.30 -3.56
N GLY A 3 5.83 4.05 -3.54
CA GLY A 3 4.50 3.69 -4.04
C GLY A 3 3.39 3.76 -2.99
N LEU A 4 2.28 4.43 -3.32
CA LEU A 4 0.98 4.25 -2.71
C LEU A 4 0.19 3.22 -3.52
N SER A 5 -0.34 2.20 -2.85
CA SER A 5 -1.17 1.17 -3.48
C SER A 5 -2.47 0.97 -2.72
N GLN A 6 -3.60 1.01 -3.43
CA GLN A 6 -4.93 0.81 -2.86
C GLN A 6 -5.89 0.24 -3.91
N PRO A 7 -6.99 -0.45 -3.52
CA PRO A 7 -8.03 -0.86 -4.45
C PRO A 7 -8.54 0.33 -5.25
N LEU A 8 -8.79 0.15 -6.56
CA LEU A 8 -9.29 1.24 -7.41
C LEU A 8 -10.62 1.80 -6.89
N ALA A 9 -11.47 0.93 -6.33
CA ALA A 9 -12.75 1.30 -5.74
C ALA A 9 -12.62 2.24 -4.51
N ASP A 10 -11.45 2.28 -3.87
CA ASP A 10 -11.17 3.14 -2.71
C ASP A 10 -10.51 4.47 -3.12
N VAL A 11 -10.17 4.64 -4.40
CA VAL A 11 -9.55 5.87 -4.92
C VAL A 11 -10.58 6.99 -5.01
N LYS A 12 -10.21 8.17 -4.51
CA LYS A 12 -11.00 9.40 -4.67
C LYS A 12 -10.69 10.06 -6.01
N PHE A 13 -11.72 10.38 -6.79
CA PHE A 13 -11.60 11.06 -8.08
C PHE A 13 -12.13 12.49 -7.98
N MET A 14 -11.35 13.44 -8.47
CA MET A 14 -11.68 14.87 -8.48
C MET A 14 -11.68 15.38 -9.92
N GLU A 15 -12.61 16.27 -10.26
CA GLU A 15 -12.63 16.92 -11.58
C GLU A 15 -11.40 17.83 -11.77
N ILE A 16 -10.86 17.88 -12.98
CA ILE A 16 -9.69 18.72 -13.29
C ILE A 16 -10.12 20.19 -13.31
N GLY A 17 -9.42 21.02 -12.54
CA GLY A 17 -9.67 22.48 -12.52
C GLY A 17 -10.80 22.92 -11.58
N SER A 18 -11.49 21.98 -10.94
CA SER A 18 -12.45 22.24 -9.87
C SER A 18 -12.15 21.34 -8.66
N SER A 19 -12.63 21.71 -7.46
CA SER A 19 -12.48 20.87 -6.25
C SER A 19 -13.70 19.97 -6.03
N ILE A 20 -14.34 19.52 -7.11
CA ILE A 20 -15.57 18.72 -7.07
C ILE A 20 -15.19 17.23 -7.01
N ASP A 21 -15.75 16.51 -6.04
CA ASP A 21 -15.63 15.07 -5.90
C ASP A 21 -16.57 14.37 -6.88
N VAL A 22 -16.01 13.59 -7.80
CA VAL A 22 -16.73 12.87 -8.86
C VAL A 22 -16.60 11.35 -8.71
N THR A 23 -16.20 10.87 -7.52
CA THR A 23 -15.91 9.46 -7.26
C THR A 23 -17.09 8.55 -7.63
N GLN A 24 -18.31 8.93 -7.26
CA GLN A 24 -19.50 8.09 -7.54
C GLN A 24 -19.80 7.97 -9.03
N ASP A 25 -19.62 9.04 -9.80
CA ASP A 25 -19.85 9.05 -11.24
C ASP A 25 -18.82 8.18 -11.96
N VAL A 26 -17.55 8.30 -11.57
CA VAL A 26 -16.46 7.47 -12.11
C VAL A 26 -16.69 6.00 -11.80
N ILE A 27 -17.01 5.64 -10.55
CA ILE A 27 -17.27 4.24 -10.16
C ILE A 27 -18.50 3.68 -10.88
N SER A 28 -19.54 4.48 -11.07
CA SER A 28 -20.74 4.07 -11.81
C SER A 28 -20.43 3.79 -13.28
N CYS A 29 -19.66 4.68 -13.92
CA CYS A 29 -19.18 4.50 -15.29
C CYS A 29 -18.32 3.23 -15.43
N LEU A 30 -17.40 2.98 -14.49
CA LEU A 30 -16.58 1.76 -14.48
C LEU A 30 -17.44 0.50 -14.34
N ARG A 31 -18.45 0.51 -13.46
CA ARG A 31 -19.34 -0.64 -13.27
C ARG A 31 -20.11 -0.99 -14.54
N GLU A 32 -20.54 0.00 -15.29
CA GLU A 32 -21.30 -0.17 -16.53
C GLU A 32 -20.40 -0.62 -17.70
N ASN A 33 -19.22 -0.04 -17.83
CA ASN A 33 -18.40 -0.18 -19.04
C ASN A 33 -17.21 -1.15 -18.90
N ALA A 34 -16.67 -1.33 -17.69
CA ALA A 34 -15.46 -2.12 -17.43
C ALA A 34 -15.41 -2.62 -15.97
N PRO A 35 -16.37 -3.48 -15.54
CA PRO A 35 -16.50 -3.90 -14.14
C PRO A 35 -15.27 -4.65 -13.60
N GLU A 36 -14.46 -5.26 -14.48
CA GLU A 36 -13.19 -5.91 -14.12
C GLU A 36 -12.18 -4.95 -13.49
N LEU A 37 -12.24 -3.65 -13.84
CA LEU A 37 -11.36 -2.63 -13.27
C LEU A 37 -11.66 -2.33 -11.81
N LEU A 38 -12.85 -2.68 -11.30
CA LEU A 38 -13.16 -2.52 -9.87
C LEU A 38 -12.35 -3.49 -8.98
N ASN A 39 -11.75 -4.53 -9.57
CA ASN A 39 -10.92 -5.52 -8.88
C ASN A 39 -9.43 -5.40 -9.21
N VAL A 40 -8.94 -4.16 -9.39
CA VAL A 40 -7.50 -3.88 -9.58
C VAL A 40 -6.97 -2.97 -8.48
N LEU A 41 -5.64 -2.96 -8.32
CA LEU A 41 -4.94 -2.03 -7.45
C LEU A 41 -4.48 -0.81 -8.27
N ALA A 42 -4.84 0.39 -7.80
CA ALA A 42 -4.23 1.62 -8.26
C ALA A 42 -2.88 1.80 -7.57
N CYS A 43 -1.82 1.96 -8.36
CA CYS A 43 -0.46 2.16 -7.89
C CYS A 43 0.03 3.53 -8.36
N SER A 44 0.51 4.36 -7.44
CA SER A 44 1.08 5.68 -7.73
C SER A 44 2.44 5.83 -7.08
N GLU A 45 3.41 6.39 -7.79
CA GLU A 45 4.70 6.79 -7.21
C GLU A 45 4.58 8.20 -6.61
N VAL A 46 4.55 8.26 -5.28
CA VAL A 46 4.47 9.48 -4.45
C VAL A 46 5.84 10.15 -4.32
N PHE A 47 6.92 9.37 -4.35
CA PHE A 47 8.28 9.86 -4.28
C PHE A 47 9.05 9.38 -5.51
N ASP A 48 10.13 10.06 -5.89
CA ASP A 48 11.03 9.51 -6.90
C ASP A 48 11.51 8.13 -6.44
N SER A 49 11.46 7.14 -7.34
CA SER A 49 11.91 5.80 -7.01
C SER A 49 13.40 5.87 -6.64
N SER A 50 13.73 5.58 -5.38
CA SER A 50 15.13 5.59 -4.94
C SER A 50 15.96 4.44 -5.53
N GLY A 51 15.44 3.73 -6.53
CA GLY A 51 16.10 2.62 -7.23
C GLY A 51 16.56 1.47 -6.32
N GLY A 52 16.04 1.37 -5.10
CA GLY A 52 16.51 0.41 -4.11
C GLY A 52 17.61 0.92 -3.18
N GLY A 53 17.67 2.22 -2.88
CA GLY A 53 18.68 2.79 -1.97
C GLY A 53 18.83 2.05 -0.62
N ALA A 54 17.71 1.64 -0.01
CA ALA A 54 17.76 0.84 1.23
C ALA A 54 18.33 -0.58 1.02
N GLU A 55 17.97 -1.24 -0.10
CA GLU A 55 18.51 -2.56 -0.44
C GLU A 55 20.01 -2.48 -0.76
N ARG A 56 20.43 -1.44 -1.49
CA ARG A 56 21.83 -1.14 -1.76
C ARG A 56 22.60 -0.90 -0.46
N MET A 57 22.07 -0.07 0.44
CA MET A 57 22.67 0.19 1.74
C MET A 57 22.84 -1.11 2.55
N CYS A 58 21.81 -1.96 2.60
CA CYS A 58 21.90 -3.26 3.27
C CYS A 58 23.03 -4.12 2.68
N ARG A 59 23.14 -4.16 1.34
CA ARG A 59 24.21 -4.88 0.64
C ARG A 59 25.60 -4.33 0.96
N GLU A 60 25.78 -3.01 0.97
CA GLU A 60 27.05 -2.34 1.26
C GLU A 60 27.49 -2.53 2.72
N MET A 61 26.54 -2.60 3.65
CA MET A 61 26.82 -2.84 5.08
C MET A 61 26.87 -4.33 5.45
N GLY A 62 26.66 -5.24 4.50
CA GLY A 62 26.65 -6.68 4.77
C GLY A 62 25.51 -7.13 5.70
N VAL A 63 24.40 -6.40 5.75
CA VAL A 63 23.22 -6.73 6.56
C VAL A 63 22.06 -7.21 5.68
N PRO A 64 21.20 -8.13 6.17
CA PRO A 64 20.11 -8.67 5.37
C PRO A 64 19.02 -7.62 5.11
N PHE A 65 18.59 -7.51 3.85
CA PHE A 65 17.40 -6.73 3.50
C PHE A 65 16.13 -7.52 3.77
N LEU A 66 15.36 -7.11 4.78
CA LEU A 66 14.19 -7.86 5.22
C LEU A 66 12.97 -7.66 4.32
N GLY A 67 12.87 -6.52 3.64
CA GLY A 67 11.79 -6.26 2.69
C GLY A 67 11.37 -4.79 2.66
N LYS A 68 10.25 -4.53 1.97
CA LYS A 68 9.64 -3.21 1.83
C LYS A 68 8.18 -3.24 2.28
N VAL A 69 7.73 -2.17 2.92
CA VAL A 69 6.32 -1.98 3.28
C VAL A 69 5.76 -0.89 2.36
N PRO A 70 4.67 -1.12 1.60
CA PRO A 70 4.08 -0.07 0.78
C PRO A 70 3.42 1.02 1.64
N LEU A 71 3.26 2.23 1.09
CA LEU A 71 2.40 3.23 1.73
C LEU A 71 0.95 2.76 1.63
N ASP A 72 0.27 2.72 2.78
CA ASP A 72 -1.07 2.17 2.92
C ASP A 72 -1.91 3.08 3.82
N PRO A 73 -2.96 3.74 3.29
CA PRO A 73 -3.82 4.64 4.08
C PRO A 73 -4.51 3.93 5.25
N GLN A 74 -4.80 2.63 5.11
CA GLN A 74 -5.44 1.86 6.18
C GLN A 74 -4.47 1.62 7.33
N LEU A 75 -3.17 1.47 7.05
CA LEU A 75 -2.14 1.37 8.09
C LEU A 75 -2.03 2.66 8.89
N CYS A 76 -2.01 3.82 8.21
CA CYS A 76 -2.03 5.12 8.88
C CYS A 76 -3.28 5.27 9.75
N LYS A 77 -4.46 4.96 9.22
CA LYS A 77 -5.72 5.02 9.97
C LYS A 77 -5.72 4.10 11.20
N ALA A 78 -5.18 2.88 11.09
CA ALA A 78 -5.07 1.96 12.21
C ALA A 78 -4.16 2.52 13.32
N ALA A 79 -3.01 3.09 12.94
CA ALA A 79 -2.07 3.71 13.87
C ALA A 79 -2.70 4.88 14.65
N GLU A 80 -3.37 5.80 13.96
CA GLU A 80 -4.08 6.93 14.58
C GLU A 80 -5.20 6.50 15.53
N GLN A 81 -5.81 5.33 15.28
CA GLN A 81 -6.87 4.77 16.12
C GLN A 81 -6.35 3.91 17.27
N GLY A 82 -5.03 3.70 17.39
CA GLY A 82 -4.43 2.77 18.36
C GLY A 82 -4.83 1.31 18.12
N LYS A 83 -5.07 0.92 16.86
CA LYS A 83 -5.49 -0.43 16.46
C LYS A 83 -4.38 -1.17 15.73
N SER A 84 -4.39 -2.49 15.84
CA SER A 84 -3.47 -3.35 15.09
C SER A 84 -3.82 -3.37 13.59
N CYS A 85 -2.81 -3.31 12.73
CA CYS A 85 -2.97 -3.48 11.28
C CYS A 85 -3.35 -4.91 10.85
N PHE A 86 -3.26 -5.87 11.77
CA PHE A 86 -3.63 -7.27 11.55
C PHE A 86 -5.06 -7.61 12.01
N GLU A 87 -5.73 -6.71 12.72
CA GLU A 87 -7.04 -6.95 13.34
C GLU A 87 -8.17 -6.22 12.60
N GLY A 88 -9.40 -6.77 12.71
CA GLY A 88 -10.62 -6.15 12.20
C GLY A 88 -10.98 -6.46 10.73
N ASN A 89 -12.10 -5.89 10.28
CA ASN A 89 -12.63 -6.07 8.92
C ASN A 89 -11.87 -5.24 7.86
N ASN A 90 -11.17 -4.18 8.27
CA ASN A 90 -10.33 -3.34 7.40
C ASN A 90 -8.87 -3.82 7.46
N LYS A 91 -8.62 -5.07 7.06
CA LYS A 91 -7.26 -5.58 6.94
C LYS A 91 -6.49 -4.69 5.99
N CYS A 92 -5.36 -4.15 6.45
CA CYS A 92 -4.47 -3.36 5.62
C CYS A 92 -4.00 -4.24 4.45
N SER A 93 -4.57 -4.02 3.26
CA SER A 93 -4.57 -5.01 2.18
C SER A 93 -3.18 -5.26 1.61
N VAL A 94 -2.32 -4.24 1.65
CA VAL A 94 -0.98 -4.26 1.07
C VAL A 94 0.12 -4.26 2.12
N SER A 95 -0.05 -3.51 3.22
CA SER A 95 1.00 -3.38 4.23
C SER A 95 1.04 -4.54 5.23
N ALA A 96 -0.10 -5.11 5.65
CA ALA A 96 -0.10 -6.22 6.60
C ALA A 96 0.57 -7.49 6.05
N PRO A 97 0.32 -7.93 4.80
CA PRO A 97 1.04 -9.06 4.22
C PRO A 97 2.57 -8.81 4.12
N ALA A 98 2.97 -7.58 3.76
CA ALA A 98 4.38 -7.21 3.68
C ALA A 98 5.06 -7.25 5.05
N LEU A 99 4.42 -6.68 6.08
CA LEU A 99 4.89 -6.73 7.47
C LEU A 99 4.97 -8.17 7.97
N LYS A 100 3.96 -9.00 7.70
CA LYS A 100 3.96 -10.41 8.07
C LYS A 100 5.16 -11.14 7.45
N SER A 101 5.47 -10.90 6.18
CA SER A 101 6.66 -11.49 5.52
C SER A 101 7.96 -11.07 6.20
N ILE A 102 8.10 -9.80 6.57
CA ILE A 102 9.27 -9.28 7.32
C ILE A 102 9.39 -9.96 8.69
N ILE A 103 8.29 -10.04 9.44
CA ILE A 103 8.26 -10.69 10.77
C ILE A 103 8.70 -12.14 10.66
N GLN A 104 8.24 -12.89 9.66
CA GLN A 104 8.65 -14.28 9.47
C GLN A 104 10.16 -14.43 9.22
N LYS A 105 10.78 -13.52 8.46
CA LYS A 105 12.24 -13.52 8.26
C LYS A 105 13.01 -13.25 9.55
N VAL A 106 12.52 -12.31 10.37
CA VAL A 106 13.13 -12.01 11.67
C VAL A 106 13.03 -13.22 12.61
N LEU A 107 11.85 -13.84 12.70
CA LEU A 107 11.66 -15.04 13.53
C LEU A 107 12.57 -16.19 13.08
N ALA A 108 12.71 -16.40 11.78
CA ALA A 108 13.60 -17.44 11.24
C ALA A 108 15.07 -17.22 11.67
N SER A 109 15.54 -15.96 11.65
CA SER A 109 16.91 -15.62 12.09
C SER A 109 17.17 -15.74 13.59
N MET A 110 16.11 -15.86 14.41
CA MET A 110 16.24 -16.04 15.86
C MET A 110 16.33 -17.51 16.29
N THR A 111 16.01 -18.43 15.38
CA THR A 111 16.06 -19.88 15.60
C THR A 111 17.35 -20.53 15.07
N GLU A 112 18.30 -19.73 14.59
CA GLU A 112 19.66 -20.16 14.18
C GLU A 112 20.71 -19.92 15.28
#